data_AF-A0AAE4FQK3-F1
#
_entry.id   AF-A0AAE4FQK3-F1
#
_cell.length_a   1.000
_cell.length_b   1.000
_cell.length_c   1.000
_cell.angle_alpha   90.00
_cell.angle_beta   90.00
_cell.angle_gamma   90.00
#
_symmetry.space_group_name_H-M   'P 1'
#
loop_
_entity.id
_entity.type
_entity.pdbx_description
1 polymer ?
#
loop_
_entity_poly.entity_id
_entity_poly.type
_entity_poly.pdbx_seq_one_letter_code
_entity_poly.pdbx_strand_id
1 'polypeptide(L)'
;MRSYLDAIGWLLQNKIDFDWLVNLSGQDYPTQPLSYLEQRLESSPYDGYMEYFPVDKTHPWIGFSGEDRYFYQYLRLIPNLNPLIRGIISPFKTIINVSQPLVRLNLSYGLMLGLKARSTPFNDTFSCYGGSFFKTLSRACAEYLYNHSLDHPELVSYYEQTVIPDESYIQTVLVNSNLFKICNNNHLYVDFSDSIRHGRPRILTSEDYPCLLTHEVFFARKFDPAVDTKILDQLDQRIFTTNSSE
;
A
#
# COMPACT_ATOMS: atom_id res chain seq x y z
N MET A 1 5.25 4.23 -6.62
CA MET A 1 6.40 3.44 -6.12
C MET A 1 7.65 4.28 -6.26
N ARG A 2 7.93 4.80 -7.47
CA ARG A 2 9.01 5.78 -7.70
C ARG A 2 8.96 6.97 -6.73
N SER A 3 7.82 7.60 -6.52
CA SER A 3 7.71 8.70 -5.54
C SER A 3 8.11 8.32 -4.10
N TYR A 4 7.89 7.07 -3.70
CA TYR A 4 8.32 6.57 -2.39
C TYR A 4 9.85 6.37 -2.34
N LEU A 5 10.42 5.80 -3.40
CA LEU A 5 11.87 5.64 -3.54
C LEU A 5 12.59 6.99 -3.65
N ASP A 6 12.01 7.94 -4.37
CA ASP A 6 12.52 9.32 -4.49
C ASP A 6 12.51 10.02 -3.13
N ALA A 7 11.47 9.81 -2.32
CA ALA A 7 11.39 10.35 -0.96
C ALA A 7 12.50 9.76 -0.07
N ILE A 8 12.73 8.44 -0.12
CA ILE A 8 13.85 7.82 0.60
C ILE A 8 15.18 8.39 0.11
N GLY A 9 15.40 8.44 -1.20
CA GLY A 9 16.62 8.99 -1.79
C GLY A 9 16.88 10.42 -1.33
N TRP A 10 15.84 11.25 -1.29
CA TRP A 10 15.93 12.61 -0.78
C TRP A 10 16.32 12.66 0.70
N LEU A 11 15.71 11.83 1.56
CA LEU A 11 16.08 11.75 2.99
C LEU A 11 17.55 11.39 3.18
N LEU A 12 18.05 10.40 2.43
CA LEU A 12 19.42 9.91 2.53
C LEU A 12 20.44 10.93 1.99
N GLN A 13 20.16 11.54 0.83
CA GLN A 13 21.03 12.55 0.23
C GLN A 13 21.17 13.80 1.10
N ASN A 14 20.08 14.19 1.79
CA ASN A 14 20.08 15.33 2.70
C ASN A 14 20.52 14.96 4.13
N LYS A 15 20.91 13.71 4.38
CA LYS A 15 21.35 13.21 5.70
C LYS A 15 20.34 13.53 6.80
N ILE A 16 19.05 13.40 6.49
CA ILE A 16 18.00 13.51 7.49
C ILE A 16 18.18 12.38 8.50
N ASP A 17 18.18 12.72 9.77
CA ASP A 17 18.31 11.75 10.85
C ASP A 17 16.94 11.12 11.15
N PHE A 18 16.88 9.80 11.18
CA PHE A 18 15.67 9.02 11.44
C PHE A 18 16.03 7.55 11.66
N ASP A 19 15.31 6.90 12.57
CA ASP A 19 15.42 5.45 12.81
C ASP A 19 14.35 4.65 12.05
N TRP A 20 13.17 5.26 11.88
CA TRP A 20 12.00 4.63 11.29
C TRP A 20 11.30 5.56 10.30
N LEU A 21 10.80 4.99 9.21
CA LEU A 21 10.01 5.65 8.18
C LEU A 21 8.59 5.09 8.17
N VAL A 22 7.63 5.91 8.56
CA VAL A 22 6.19 5.60 8.52
C VAL A 22 5.57 6.31 7.33
N ASN A 23 4.86 5.60 6.45
CA ASN A 23 4.15 6.24 5.35
C ASN A 23 2.66 6.41 5.67
N LEU A 24 2.16 7.63 5.49
CA LEU A 24 0.77 8.02 5.73
C LEU A 24 0.27 8.85 4.54
N SER A 25 -1.05 9.02 4.49
CA SER A 25 -1.79 9.90 3.61
C SER A 25 -2.47 11.00 4.42
N GLY A 26 -2.96 12.05 3.77
CA GLY A 26 -3.64 13.16 4.45
C GLY A 26 -5.01 12.82 5.07
N GLN A 27 -5.38 11.53 5.10
CA GLN A 27 -6.66 11.06 5.64
C GLN A 27 -6.51 9.93 6.64
N ASP A 28 -5.27 9.69 7.07
CA ASP A 28 -4.95 8.79 8.16
C ASP A 28 -4.76 9.63 9.42
N TYR A 29 -5.09 9.06 10.58
CA TYR A 29 -4.98 9.75 11.86
C TYR A 29 -4.41 8.81 12.92
N PRO A 30 -3.52 9.29 13.82
CA PRO A 30 -3.09 8.50 14.96
C PRO A 30 -4.28 8.14 15.86
N THR A 31 -4.26 6.95 16.44
CA THR A 31 -5.29 6.46 17.37
C THR A 31 -4.85 6.48 18.83
N GLN A 32 -3.57 6.77 19.06
CA GLN A 32 -2.94 6.80 20.38
C GLN A 32 -1.71 7.73 20.37
N PRO A 33 -1.19 8.13 21.55
CA PRO A 33 -0.01 8.96 21.63
C PRO A 33 1.18 8.38 20.85
N LEU A 34 1.91 9.24 20.13
CA LEU A 34 3.05 8.83 19.30
C LEU A 34 4.19 8.23 20.13
N SER A 35 4.35 8.64 21.40
CA SER A 35 5.32 8.06 22.33
C SER A 35 5.17 6.55 22.48
N TYR A 36 3.92 6.03 22.41
CA TYR A 36 3.69 4.59 22.46
C TYR A 36 4.18 3.90 21.18
N LEU A 37 4.02 4.52 20.00
CA LEU A 37 4.59 4.00 18.76
C LEU A 37 6.13 4.00 18.83
N GLU A 38 6.73 5.11 19.27
CA GLU A 38 8.17 5.26 19.39
C GLU A 38 8.77 4.17 20.31
N GLN A 39 8.21 3.99 21.51
CA GLN A 39 8.64 2.94 22.44
C GLN A 39 8.52 1.53 21.85
N ARG A 40 7.44 1.28 21.08
CA ARG A 40 7.19 -0.01 20.44
C ARG A 40 8.15 -0.28 19.27
N LEU A 41 8.53 0.76 18.53
CA LEU A 41 9.50 0.67 17.45
C LEU A 41 10.93 0.51 18.00
N GLU A 42 11.29 1.23 19.07
CA GLU A 42 12.60 1.11 19.73
C GLU A 42 12.85 -0.29 20.30
N SER A 43 11.82 -0.90 20.90
CA SER A 43 11.89 -2.26 21.44
C SER A 43 11.53 -3.37 20.45
N SER A 44 11.38 -3.03 19.16
CA SER A 44 10.90 -3.97 18.16
C SER A 44 11.92 -5.08 17.86
N PRO A 45 11.50 -6.36 17.83
CA PRO A 45 12.35 -7.45 17.33
C PRO A 45 12.22 -7.61 15.80
N TYR A 46 11.64 -6.64 15.10
CA TYR A 46 11.38 -6.63 13.67
C TYR A 46 12.07 -5.42 13.03
N ASP A 47 12.40 -5.52 11.75
CA ASP A 47 13.00 -4.42 10.97
C ASP A 47 11.96 -3.65 10.15
N GLY A 48 10.74 -4.19 10.08
CA GLY A 48 9.64 -3.60 9.31
C GLY A 48 8.29 -4.21 9.67
N TYR A 49 7.26 -3.38 9.55
CA TYR A 49 5.86 -3.70 9.78
C TYR A 49 5.10 -3.40 8.49
N MET A 50 4.75 -4.45 7.76
CA MET A 50 4.00 -4.32 6.51
C MET A 50 3.19 -5.58 6.26
N GLU A 51 2.04 -5.41 5.63
CA GLU A 51 1.31 -6.55 5.10
C GLU A 51 2.00 -7.06 3.83
N TYR A 52 2.13 -8.37 3.72
CA TYR A 52 2.56 -9.06 2.53
C TYR A 52 1.93 -10.45 2.40
N PHE A 53 1.72 -10.86 1.15
CA PHE A 53 1.27 -12.19 0.79
C PHE A 53 1.73 -12.55 -0.62
N PRO A 54 1.96 -13.85 -0.89
CA PRO A 54 2.32 -14.34 -2.22
C PRO A 54 1.17 -14.13 -3.21
N VAL A 55 1.45 -13.39 -4.29
CA VAL A 55 0.44 -12.99 -5.30
C VAL A 55 -0.14 -14.19 -6.05
N ASP A 56 0.67 -15.21 -6.28
CA ASP A 56 0.33 -16.43 -7.00
C ASP A 56 -0.49 -17.42 -6.17
N LYS A 57 -0.44 -17.32 -4.83
CA LYS A 57 -1.10 -18.27 -3.91
C LYS A 57 -2.32 -17.70 -3.21
N THR A 58 -2.41 -16.38 -3.06
CA THR A 58 -3.49 -15.72 -2.33
C THR A 58 -4.09 -14.57 -3.13
N HIS A 59 -5.41 -14.43 -3.07
CA HIS A 59 -6.14 -13.38 -3.78
C HIS A 59 -7.07 -12.62 -2.81
N PRO A 60 -6.51 -11.80 -1.90
CA PRO A 60 -7.31 -11.00 -0.98
C PRO A 60 -7.87 -9.72 -1.62
N TRP A 61 -7.40 -9.34 -2.81
CA TRP A 61 -7.87 -8.12 -3.48
C TRP A 61 -9.24 -8.32 -4.14
N ILE A 62 -10.18 -7.42 -3.88
CA ILE A 62 -11.48 -7.46 -4.54
C ILE A 62 -11.33 -6.96 -5.99
N GLY A 63 -11.81 -7.76 -6.95
CA GLY A 63 -11.87 -7.41 -8.37
C GLY A 63 -10.62 -7.82 -9.15
N PHE A 64 -9.63 -6.92 -9.26
CA PHE A 64 -8.48 -7.12 -10.14
C PHE A 64 -7.41 -8.00 -9.48
N SER A 65 -7.20 -9.20 -10.03
CA SER A 65 -6.28 -10.19 -9.46
C SER A 65 -4.85 -9.67 -9.40
N GLY A 66 -4.07 -10.18 -8.44
CA GLY A 66 -2.66 -9.85 -8.38
C GLY A 66 -1.90 -10.30 -9.63
N GLU A 67 -2.30 -11.42 -10.26
CA GLU A 67 -1.77 -11.83 -11.56
C GLU A 67 -2.02 -10.74 -12.62
N ASP A 68 -3.26 -10.26 -12.73
CA ASP A 68 -3.61 -9.22 -13.68
C ASP A 68 -2.83 -7.92 -13.40
N ARG A 69 -2.51 -7.61 -12.14
CA ARG A 69 -1.73 -6.41 -11.77
C ARG A 69 -0.28 -6.48 -12.20
N TYR A 70 0.39 -7.60 -11.91
CA TYR A 70 1.86 -7.65 -11.89
C TYR A 70 2.47 -8.58 -12.94
N PHE A 71 1.69 -9.42 -13.63
CA PHE A 71 2.16 -10.32 -14.70
C PHE A 71 1.79 -9.83 -16.11
N TYR A 72 1.23 -8.62 -16.18
CA TYR A 72 0.93 -7.90 -17.43
C TYR A 72 1.68 -6.56 -17.42
N GLN A 73 2.01 -6.09 -18.62
CA GLN A 73 2.63 -4.79 -18.86
C GLN A 73 1.61 -3.88 -19.51
N TYR A 74 1.29 -2.77 -18.86
CA TYR A 74 0.19 -1.88 -19.19
C TYR A 74 0.66 -0.61 -19.86
N LEU A 75 0.07 -0.34 -21.02
CA LEU A 75 0.09 0.98 -21.65
C LEU A 75 -1.17 1.74 -21.26
N ARG A 76 -1.01 2.94 -20.71
CA ARG A 76 -2.12 3.86 -20.43
C ARG A 76 -2.49 4.62 -21.70
N LEU A 77 -3.63 4.27 -22.29
CA LEU A 77 -4.11 4.85 -23.54
C LEU A 77 -4.90 6.14 -23.30
N ILE A 78 -5.81 6.13 -22.31
CA ILE A 78 -6.65 7.28 -21.97
C ILE A 78 -6.63 7.46 -20.45
N PRO A 79 -5.95 8.49 -19.91
CA PRO A 79 -5.84 8.67 -18.46
C PRO A 79 -7.17 8.92 -17.76
N ASN A 80 -8.03 9.76 -18.35
CA ASN A 80 -9.31 10.15 -17.78
C ASN A 80 -10.43 9.68 -18.70
N LEU A 81 -11.00 8.53 -18.40
CA LEU A 81 -12.09 7.96 -19.19
C LEU A 81 -13.43 8.50 -18.71
N ASN A 82 -14.19 9.14 -19.61
CA ASN A 82 -15.54 9.63 -19.32
C ASN A 82 -16.44 8.47 -18.83
N PRO A 83 -17.26 8.66 -17.77
CA PRO A 83 -18.19 7.64 -17.28
C PRO A 83 -19.10 7.01 -18.35
N LEU A 84 -19.57 7.79 -19.33
CA LEU A 84 -20.41 7.29 -20.43
C LEU A 84 -19.63 6.29 -21.30
N ILE A 85 -18.42 6.68 -21.74
CA ILE A 85 -17.55 5.83 -22.55
C ILE A 85 -17.14 4.58 -21.75
N ARG A 86 -16.87 4.74 -20.46
CA ARG A 86 -16.57 3.62 -19.55
C ARG A 86 -17.73 2.63 -19.50
N GLY A 87 -18.98 3.10 -19.42
CA GLY A 87 -20.17 2.25 -19.47
C GLY A 87 -20.27 1.45 -20.76
N ILE A 88 -19.96 2.08 -21.90
CA ILE A 88 -19.96 1.43 -23.22
C ILE A 88 -18.85 0.37 -23.33
N ILE A 89 -17.63 0.67 -22.84
CA ILE A 89 -16.47 -0.24 -22.95
C ILE A 89 -16.53 -1.39 -21.93
N SER A 90 -17.15 -1.18 -20.77
CA SER A 90 -17.20 -2.16 -19.68
C SER A 90 -17.65 -3.58 -20.09
N PRO A 91 -18.73 -3.80 -20.87
CA PRO A 91 -19.10 -5.14 -21.31
C PRO A 91 -18.03 -5.80 -22.20
N PHE A 92 -17.44 -5.04 -23.13
CA PHE A 92 -16.35 -5.53 -23.99
C PHE A 92 -15.10 -5.88 -23.20
N LYS A 93 -14.74 -5.05 -22.21
CA LYS A 93 -13.65 -5.33 -21.27
C LYS A 93 -13.87 -6.67 -20.56
N THR A 94 -15.07 -6.93 -20.05
CA THR A 94 -15.38 -8.20 -19.39
C THR A 94 -15.21 -9.38 -20.33
N ILE A 95 -15.73 -9.28 -21.56
CA ILE A 95 -15.59 -10.34 -22.57
C ILE A 95 -14.11 -10.59 -22.88
N ILE A 96 -13.36 -9.54 -23.24
CA ILE A 96 -11.93 -9.64 -23.59
C ILE A 96 -11.12 -10.28 -22.46
N ASN A 97 -11.32 -9.86 -21.21
CA ASN A 97 -10.52 -10.36 -20.09
C ASN A 97 -10.82 -11.83 -19.74
N VAL A 98 -12.05 -12.30 -19.99
CA VAL A 98 -12.46 -13.68 -19.66
C VAL A 98 -12.19 -14.64 -20.82
N SER A 99 -12.29 -14.19 -22.07
CA SER A 99 -12.17 -15.06 -23.24
C SER A 99 -10.74 -15.49 -23.57
N GLN A 100 -9.71 -14.79 -23.07
CA GLN A 100 -8.32 -15.09 -23.40
C GLN A 100 -7.31 -14.61 -22.32
N PRO A 101 -6.09 -15.17 -22.25
CA PRO A 101 -5.10 -14.85 -21.21
C PRO A 101 -3.95 -13.92 -21.64
N LEU A 102 -3.95 -13.37 -22.85
CA LEU A 102 -2.84 -12.59 -23.41
C LEU A 102 -3.02 -11.07 -23.23
N VAL A 103 -4.26 -10.60 -23.15
CA VAL A 103 -4.61 -9.18 -23.10
C VAL A 103 -5.52 -8.90 -21.91
N ARG A 104 -5.34 -7.74 -21.28
CA ARG A 104 -6.20 -7.22 -20.23
C ARG A 104 -6.59 -5.79 -20.54
N LEU A 105 -7.89 -5.50 -20.48
CA LEU A 105 -8.37 -4.13 -20.38
C LEU A 105 -8.62 -3.79 -18.91
N ASN A 106 -7.99 -2.71 -18.46
CA ASN A 106 -8.22 -2.15 -17.14
C ASN A 106 -8.83 -0.75 -17.30
N LEU A 107 -9.91 -0.48 -16.55
CA LEU A 107 -10.65 0.78 -16.58
C LEU A 107 -10.57 1.53 -15.24
N SER A 108 -9.90 0.98 -14.22
CA SER A 108 -9.85 1.53 -12.87
C SER A 108 -9.11 2.87 -12.80
N TYR A 109 -8.06 3.03 -13.62
CA TYR A 109 -7.18 4.21 -13.64
C TYR A 109 -7.11 4.87 -15.03
N GLY A 110 -8.25 4.89 -15.73
CA GLY A 110 -8.33 5.22 -17.15
C GLY A 110 -8.37 3.98 -18.04
N LEU A 111 -8.38 4.14 -19.36
CA LEU A 111 -8.29 3.04 -20.31
C LEU A 111 -6.82 2.60 -20.41
N MET A 112 -6.54 1.40 -19.91
CA MET A 112 -5.23 0.77 -19.96
C MET A 112 -5.32 -0.56 -20.71
N LEU A 113 -4.35 -0.80 -21.59
CA LEU A 113 -4.17 -2.05 -22.32
C LEU A 113 -2.96 -2.78 -21.72
N GLY A 114 -3.22 -3.89 -21.06
CA GLY A 114 -2.22 -4.81 -20.52
C GLY A 114 -1.95 -5.93 -21.50
N LEU A 115 -0.68 -6.19 -21.78
CA LEU A 115 -0.22 -7.37 -22.50
C LEU A 115 0.47 -8.32 -21.52
N LYS A 116 0.20 -9.62 -21.61
CA LYS A 116 0.84 -10.61 -20.75
C LYS A 116 2.34 -10.52 -20.96
N ALA A 117 3.08 -10.37 -19.86
CA ALA A 117 4.52 -10.24 -19.91
C ALA A 117 5.13 -11.52 -20.50
N ARG A 118 5.99 -11.37 -21.52
CA ARG A 118 6.70 -12.51 -22.12
C ARG A 118 7.76 -13.10 -21.19
N SER A 119 8.34 -12.24 -20.35
CA SER A 119 9.27 -12.59 -19.29
C SER A 119 8.90 -11.77 -18.07
N THR A 120 8.84 -12.42 -16.91
CA THR A 120 8.63 -11.76 -15.61
C THR A 120 9.91 -11.86 -14.79
N PRO A 121 10.18 -10.91 -13.89
CA PRO A 121 11.28 -11.04 -12.93
C PRO A 121 11.03 -12.16 -11.92
N PHE A 122 9.76 -12.58 -11.77
CA PHE A 122 9.34 -13.55 -10.77
C PHE A 122 9.62 -14.99 -11.20
N ASN A 123 10.12 -15.79 -10.26
CA ASN A 123 10.45 -17.20 -10.41
C ASN A 123 10.48 -17.90 -9.03
N ASP A 124 10.85 -19.18 -8.99
CA ASP A 124 10.86 -19.99 -7.75
C ASP A 124 11.74 -19.42 -6.63
N THR A 125 12.76 -18.63 -6.98
CA THR A 125 13.69 -18.00 -6.01
C THR A 125 13.38 -16.52 -5.75
N PHE A 126 12.50 -15.92 -6.56
CA PHE A 126 12.10 -14.52 -6.43
C PHE A 126 10.59 -14.40 -6.66
N SER A 127 9.81 -14.54 -5.59
CA SER A 127 8.35 -14.58 -5.68
C SER A 127 7.74 -13.17 -5.72
N CYS A 128 6.64 -13.01 -6.44
CA CYS A 128 5.88 -11.76 -6.40
C CYS A 128 5.06 -11.69 -5.11
N TYR A 129 5.32 -10.67 -4.29
CA TYR A 129 4.54 -10.38 -3.10
C TYR A 129 3.74 -9.11 -3.29
N GLY A 130 2.56 -9.03 -2.67
CA GLY A 130 1.86 -7.77 -2.53
C GLY A 130 1.20 -7.64 -1.18
N GLY A 131 0.63 -6.48 -0.91
CA GLY A 131 0.05 -6.14 0.37
C GLY A 131 -0.44 -4.72 0.42
N SER A 132 -0.51 -4.17 1.64
CA SER A 132 -0.95 -2.80 1.85
C SER A 132 0.03 -1.76 1.28
N PHE A 133 -0.51 -0.62 0.87
CA PHE A 133 0.29 0.57 0.59
C PHE A 133 1.04 1.05 1.84
N PHE A 134 0.48 0.84 3.03
CA PHE A 134 1.00 1.36 4.30
C PHE A 134 1.95 0.39 4.98
N LYS A 135 3.01 0.94 5.57
CA LYS A 135 4.14 0.27 6.17
C LYS A 135 4.94 1.20 7.09
N THR A 136 5.61 0.58 8.05
CA THR A 136 6.64 1.22 8.88
C THR A 136 7.93 0.45 8.70
N LEU A 137 8.97 1.10 8.22
CA LEU A 137 10.25 0.45 7.90
C LEU A 137 11.39 1.10 8.68
N SER A 138 12.31 0.29 9.21
CA SER A 138 13.55 0.82 9.77
C SER A 138 14.37 1.54 8.69
N ARG A 139 15.30 2.40 9.12
CA ARG A 139 16.29 3.01 8.25
C ARG A 139 17.02 1.98 7.39
N ALA A 140 17.42 0.85 7.95
CA ALA A 140 18.13 -0.20 7.24
C ALA A 140 17.29 -0.78 6.08
N CYS A 141 16.00 -1.03 6.31
CA CYS A 141 15.06 -1.43 5.26
C CYS A 141 14.92 -0.36 4.16
N ALA A 142 14.81 0.92 4.55
CA ALA A 142 14.68 2.03 3.61
C ALA A 142 15.94 2.21 2.74
N GLU A 143 17.12 2.17 3.35
CA GLU A 143 18.42 2.25 2.66
C GLU A 143 18.60 1.08 1.70
N TYR A 144 18.26 -0.15 2.13
CA TYR A 144 18.29 -1.32 1.26
C TYR A 144 17.36 -1.16 0.06
N LEU A 145 16.11 -0.73 0.26
CA LEU A 145 15.16 -0.49 -0.83
C LEU A 145 15.69 0.52 -1.85
N TYR A 146 16.26 1.63 -1.36
CA TYR A 146 16.81 2.65 -2.23
C TYR A 146 17.99 2.14 -3.05
N ASN A 147 18.98 1.51 -2.39
CA ASN A 147 20.15 0.95 -3.08
C ASN A 147 19.76 -0.15 -4.06
N HIS A 148 18.88 -1.07 -3.66
CA HIS A 148 18.34 -2.10 -4.54
C HIS A 148 17.66 -1.50 -5.77
N SER A 149 16.98 -0.36 -5.65
CA SER A 149 16.36 0.30 -6.81
C SER A 149 17.37 0.88 -7.80
N LEU A 150 18.56 1.26 -7.32
CA LEU A 150 19.67 1.73 -8.15
C LEU A 150 20.41 0.56 -8.82
N ASP A 151 20.60 -0.53 -8.07
CA ASP A 151 21.31 -1.73 -8.52
C ASP A 151 20.48 -2.59 -9.49
N HIS A 152 19.14 -2.54 -9.37
CA HIS A 152 18.19 -3.30 -10.17
C HIS A 152 17.19 -2.42 -10.94
N PRO A 153 17.66 -1.53 -11.84
CA PRO A 153 16.79 -0.62 -12.60
C PRO A 153 15.80 -1.37 -13.52
N GLU A 154 16.10 -2.60 -13.92
CA GLU A 154 15.22 -3.47 -14.70
C GLU A 154 13.96 -3.85 -13.92
N LEU A 155 14.08 -4.11 -12.61
CA LEU A 155 12.92 -4.43 -11.77
C LEU A 155 12.03 -3.20 -11.58
N VAL A 156 12.64 -2.03 -11.36
CA VAL A 156 11.92 -0.75 -11.27
C VAL A 156 11.15 -0.49 -12.56
N SER A 157 11.82 -0.63 -13.72
CA SER A 157 11.23 -0.45 -15.04
C SER A 157 10.08 -1.43 -15.32
N TYR A 158 10.21 -2.68 -14.88
CA TYR A 158 9.14 -3.67 -14.97
C TYR A 158 7.90 -3.24 -14.17
N TYR A 159 8.09 -2.83 -12.91
CA TYR A 159 6.98 -2.41 -12.04
C TYR A 159 6.34 -1.09 -12.48
N GLU A 160 7.05 -0.20 -13.17
CA GLU A 160 6.46 1.02 -13.73
C GLU A 160 5.37 0.77 -14.77
N GLN A 161 5.42 -0.40 -15.42
CA GLN A 161 4.41 -0.83 -16.37
C GLN A 161 3.35 -1.75 -15.73
N THR A 162 3.37 -1.92 -14.41
CA THR A 162 2.33 -2.67 -13.67
C THR A 162 1.24 -1.75 -13.09
N VAL A 163 0.20 -2.35 -12.54
CA VAL A 163 -0.90 -1.61 -11.89
C VAL A 163 -0.66 -1.55 -10.38
N ILE A 164 -0.60 -0.33 -9.84
CA ILE A 164 -0.40 -0.05 -8.39
C ILE A 164 0.88 -0.71 -7.86
N PRO A 165 2.07 -0.38 -8.41
CA PRO A 165 3.32 -1.00 -7.99
C PRO A 165 3.67 -0.79 -6.51
N ASP A 166 3.10 0.24 -5.87
CA ASP A 166 3.30 0.54 -4.44
C ASP A 166 2.80 -0.54 -3.48
N GLU A 167 1.84 -1.36 -3.93
CA GLU A 167 1.26 -2.48 -3.20
C GLU A 167 2.01 -3.80 -3.47
N SER A 168 3.18 -3.78 -4.14
CA SER A 168 3.94 -5.00 -4.43
C SER A 168 5.46 -4.87 -4.47
N TYR A 169 6.02 -3.80 -5.06
CA TYR A 169 7.48 -3.70 -5.24
C TYR A 169 8.23 -3.83 -3.92
N ILE A 170 7.80 -3.08 -2.90
CA ILE A 170 8.47 -3.01 -1.60
C ILE A 170 8.37 -4.35 -0.87
N GLN A 171 7.19 -4.96 -0.86
CA GLN A 171 6.96 -6.30 -0.31
C GLN A 171 7.85 -7.32 -1.00
N THR A 172 7.90 -7.28 -2.33
CA THR A 172 8.69 -8.21 -3.13
C THR A 172 10.17 -8.08 -2.84
N VAL A 173 10.72 -6.86 -2.82
CA VAL A 173 12.15 -6.65 -2.59
C VAL A 173 12.55 -7.04 -1.17
N LEU A 174 11.82 -6.60 -0.15
CA LEU A 174 12.18 -6.87 1.25
C LEU A 174 11.98 -8.33 1.63
N VAL A 175 10.86 -8.96 1.25
CA VAL A 175 10.57 -10.35 1.65
C VAL A 175 11.54 -11.32 0.96
N ASN A 176 11.85 -11.12 -0.33
CA ASN A 176 12.81 -11.99 -1.02
C ASN A 176 14.26 -11.77 -0.57
N SER A 177 14.60 -10.63 0.05
CA SER A 177 15.96 -10.39 0.53
C SER A 177 16.41 -11.41 1.58
N ASN A 178 15.48 -11.89 2.42
CA ASN A 178 15.78 -12.69 3.62
C ASN A 178 16.79 -12.04 4.58
N LEU A 179 17.06 -10.74 4.43
CA LEU A 179 17.99 -9.98 5.29
C LEU A 179 17.30 -9.38 6.50
N PHE A 180 15.97 -9.20 6.42
CA PHE A 180 15.18 -8.47 7.40
C PHE A 180 14.08 -9.35 7.98
N LYS A 181 13.81 -9.16 9.26
CA LYS A 181 12.69 -9.80 9.95
C LYS A 181 11.47 -8.88 9.87
N ILE A 182 10.56 -9.20 8.95
CA ILE A 182 9.35 -8.42 8.70
C ILE A 182 8.16 -8.97 9.51
N CYS A 183 7.49 -8.09 10.26
CA CYS A 183 6.19 -8.38 10.86
C CYS A 183 5.10 -8.24 9.79
N ASN A 184 4.31 -9.30 9.57
CA ASN A 184 3.21 -9.30 8.59
C ASN A 184 1.94 -8.61 9.14
N ASN A 185 2.10 -7.38 9.64
CA ASN A 185 1.05 -6.51 10.14
C ASN A 185 1.58 -5.07 10.06
N ASN A 186 0.82 -4.14 9.48
CA ASN A 186 1.20 -2.73 9.38
C ASN A 186 0.64 -1.86 10.52
N HIS A 187 -0.15 -2.44 11.43
CA HIS A 187 -0.80 -1.79 12.56
C HIS A 187 -1.67 -0.58 12.19
N LEU A 188 -2.20 -0.58 10.97
CA LEU A 188 -3.13 0.42 10.45
C LEU A 188 -4.54 -0.19 10.40
N TYR A 189 -5.48 0.45 11.08
CA TYR A 189 -6.88 0.07 10.97
C TYR A 189 -7.49 0.62 9.69
N VAL A 190 -8.10 -0.27 8.90
CA VAL A 190 -8.80 0.07 7.66
C VAL A 190 -10.11 -0.71 7.60
N ASP A 191 -11.23 -0.02 7.45
CA ASP A 191 -12.54 -0.68 7.31
C ASP A 191 -12.99 -0.72 5.85
N PHE A 192 -13.23 -1.94 5.34
CA PHE A 192 -13.76 -2.21 4.00
C PHE A 192 -15.19 -2.79 4.01
N SER A 193 -15.88 -2.80 5.15
CA SER A 193 -17.23 -3.38 5.34
C SER A 193 -18.25 -2.89 4.30
N ASP A 194 -18.22 -1.60 3.95
CA ASP A 194 -19.12 -1.00 2.94
C ASP A 194 -18.59 -1.06 1.51
N SER A 195 -17.41 -1.66 1.28
CA SER A 195 -16.78 -1.69 -0.04
C SER A 195 -17.33 -2.83 -0.91
N ILE A 196 -18.53 -2.65 -1.45
CA ILE A 196 -19.19 -3.66 -2.30
C ILE A 196 -18.53 -3.77 -3.70
N ARG A 197 -17.89 -2.71 -4.22
CA ARG A 197 -17.42 -2.70 -5.65
C ARG A 197 -16.08 -2.04 -5.95
N HIS A 198 -15.55 -1.18 -5.08
CA HIS A 198 -14.46 -0.27 -5.47
C HIS A 198 -13.18 -0.41 -4.66
N GLY A 199 -13.13 -1.33 -3.69
CA GLY A 199 -11.96 -1.52 -2.82
C GLY A 199 -11.59 -0.23 -2.08
N ARG A 200 -12.59 0.59 -1.74
CA ARG A 200 -12.37 1.88 -1.07
C ARG A 200 -12.72 1.74 0.40
N PRO A 201 -11.85 2.16 1.32
CA PRO A 201 -12.16 2.11 2.72
C PRO A 201 -13.33 3.05 3.04
N ARG A 202 -14.16 2.65 4.00
CA ARG A 202 -15.24 3.46 4.57
C ARG A 202 -14.66 4.68 5.27
N ILE A 203 -15.45 5.75 5.35
CA ILE A 203 -15.14 6.89 6.20
C ILE A 203 -15.58 6.54 7.62
N LEU A 204 -14.62 6.57 8.56
CA LEU A 204 -14.87 6.30 9.97
C LEU A 204 -15.57 7.50 10.63
N THR A 205 -16.52 7.22 11.52
CA THR A 205 -17.29 8.21 12.27
C THR A 205 -17.15 7.97 13.77
N SER A 206 -17.70 8.86 14.59
CA SER A 206 -17.64 8.75 16.06
C SER A 206 -18.20 7.43 16.62
N GLU A 207 -19.04 6.73 15.86
CA GLU A 207 -19.55 5.41 16.22
C GLU A 207 -18.46 4.33 16.21
N ASP A 208 -17.41 4.53 15.42
CA ASP A 208 -16.27 3.63 15.29
C ASP A 208 -15.21 3.84 16.36
N TYR A 209 -15.24 4.97 17.09
CA TYR A 209 -14.23 5.29 18.09
C TYR A 209 -13.89 4.13 19.06
N PRO A 210 -14.87 3.34 19.59
CA PRO A 210 -14.57 2.20 20.45
C PRO A 210 -13.68 1.13 19.82
N CYS A 211 -13.76 0.89 18.50
CA CYS A 211 -12.95 -0.14 17.84
C CYS A 211 -11.49 0.31 17.65
N LEU A 212 -11.22 1.62 17.75
CA LEU A 212 -9.89 2.21 17.59
C LEU A 212 -9.08 2.25 18.89
N LEU A 213 -9.67 1.85 20.02
CA LEU A 213 -9.02 1.98 21.34
C LEU A 213 -8.01 0.88 21.66
N THR A 214 -7.74 -0.02 20.71
CA THR A 214 -6.79 -1.12 20.88
C THR A 214 -5.34 -0.64 20.83
N HIS A 215 -4.44 -1.31 21.55
CA HIS A 215 -3.01 -0.97 21.55
C HIS A 215 -2.28 -1.42 20.27
N GLU A 216 -2.89 -2.29 19.47
CA GLU A 216 -2.30 -2.84 18.24
C GLU A 216 -2.54 -1.97 17.00
N VAL A 217 -3.34 -0.92 17.12
CA VAL A 217 -3.62 0.03 16.05
C VAL A 217 -2.96 1.35 16.41
N PHE A 218 -1.97 1.79 15.63
CA PHE A 218 -1.31 3.09 15.83
C PHE A 218 -1.93 4.19 14.97
N PHE A 219 -2.44 3.81 13.80
CA PHE A 219 -3.10 4.70 12.87
C PHE A 219 -4.40 4.07 12.39
N ALA A 220 -5.36 4.90 12.01
CA ALA A 220 -6.59 4.46 11.37
C ALA A 220 -6.88 5.27 10.11
N ARG A 221 -7.68 4.68 9.23
CA ARG A 221 -8.22 5.36 8.06
C ARG A 221 -9.57 4.78 7.63
N LYS A 222 -10.40 5.56 6.92
CA LYS A 222 -10.15 6.92 6.44
C LYS A 222 -11.03 7.92 7.18
N PHE A 223 -10.49 9.10 7.45
CA PHE A 223 -11.23 10.21 8.03
C PHE A 223 -11.56 11.29 6.99
N ASP A 224 -12.70 11.95 7.19
CA ASP A 224 -13.11 13.12 6.40
C ASP A 224 -13.78 14.14 7.33
N PRO A 225 -13.14 15.30 7.58
CA PRO A 225 -13.70 16.35 8.43
C PRO A 225 -15.04 16.90 7.92
N ALA A 226 -15.36 16.76 6.63
CA ALA A 226 -16.66 17.15 6.09
C ALA A 226 -17.78 16.16 6.46
N VAL A 227 -17.43 14.95 6.90
CA VAL A 227 -18.39 13.90 7.31
C VAL A 227 -18.55 13.87 8.83
N ASP A 228 -17.45 13.79 9.58
CA ASP A 228 -17.51 13.78 11.05
C ASP A 228 -16.20 14.30 11.67
N THR A 229 -16.24 15.48 12.28
CA THR A 229 -15.10 16.04 13.03
C THR A 229 -15.01 15.51 14.45
N LYS A 230 -16.10 15.00 15.04
CA LYS A 230 -16.13 14.63 16.45
C LYS A 230 -15.22 13.45 16.75
N ILE A 231 -15.07 12.51 15.83
CA ILE A 231 -14.10 11.41 15.99
C ILE A 231 -12.66 11.94 16.07
N LEU A 232 -12.32 12.97 15.30
CA LEU A 232 -11.00 13.60 15.36
C LEU A 232 -10.80 14.28 16.71
N ASP A 233 -11.81 14.99 17.21
CA ASP A 233 -11.78 15.59 18.55
C ASP A 233 -11.60 14.52 19.66
N GLN A 234 -12.26 13.36 19.53
CA GLN A 234 -12.12 12.25 20.47
C GLN A 234 -10.71 11.64 20.44
N LEU A 235 -10.12 11.48 19.26
CA LEU A 235 -8.76 10.99 19.09
C LEU A 235 -7.74 12.00 19.64
N ASP A 236 -7.92 13.30 19.37
CA ASP A 236 -7.08 14.36 19.92
C ASP A 236 -7.12 14.37 21.45
N GLN A 237 -8.31 14.27 22.05
CA GLN A 237 -8.44 14.15 23.51
C GLN A 237 -7.65 12.96 24.04
N ARG A 238 -7.75 11.79 23.42
CA ARG A 238 -6.98 10.60 23.82
C ARG A 238 -5.47 10.81 23.66
N ILE A 239 -5.03 11.42 22.58
CA ILE A 239 -3.60 11.64 22.28
C ILE A 239 -2.99 12.65 23.26
N PHE A 240 -3.67 13.77 23.54
CA PHE A 240 -3.10 14.87 24.31
C PHE A 240 -3.39 14.82 25.80
N THR A 241 -4.47 14.17 26.26
CA THR A 241 -4.77 14.06 27.70
C THR A 241 -3.77 13.13 28.40
N THR A 242 -3.26 12.11 27.71
CA THR A 242 -2.33 11.12 28.28
C THR A 242 -0.94 11.72 28.55
N ASN A 243 -0.56 12.80 27.85
CA ASN A 243 0.73 13.49 28.04
C ASN A 243 0.74 14.47 29.24
N SER A 244 -0.39 14.66 29.94
CA SER A 244 -0.50 15.60 31.06
C SER A 244 -0.26 14.95 32.43
N SER A 245 0.16 13.68 32.46
CA SER A 245 0.27 12.86 33.68
C SER A 245 1.69 12.35 33.99
N GLU A 246 2.70 12.86 33.28
CA GLU A 246 4.13 12.65 33.56
C GLU A 246 4.79 13.97 33.96
#